data_AF-H1VZ53-F1
#
_entry.id   AF-H1VZ53-F1
#
_cell.length_a   1.000
_cell.length_b   1.000
_cell.length_c   1.000
_cell.angle_alpha   90.00
_cell.angle_beta   90.00
_cell.angle_gamma   90.00
#
_symmetry.space_group_name_H-M   'P 1'
#
loop_
_entity.id
_entity.type
_entity.pdbx_description
1 polymer ?
#
loop_
_entity_poly.entity_id
_entity_poly.type
_entity_poly.pdbx_seq_one_letter_code
_entity_poly.pdbx_strand_id
1 'polypeptide(L)'
;MWPLTLGVLALQASGVLAGPVSRSTEAALSPNNPEELQKLADLARSAFDETKSQAVGGGEVQKRGSSCAWHNVRVRKEWGTLSRLERLDYIKAVKCLQSRPARTPSSEAPGARSRFDDFVATHINQTFTVHYT
;
A
#
# COMPACT_ATOMS: atom_id res chain seq x y z
N MET A 1 -47.87 18.34 -21.85
CA MET A 1 -47.29 19.43 -21.04
C MET A 1 -46.85 18.80 -19.72
N TRP A 2 -45.56 18.52 -19.55
CA TRP A 2 -44.96 18.00 -18.31
C TRP A 2 -44.08 19.09 -17.69
N PRO A 3 -44.08 19.28 -16.36
CA PRO A 3 -43.25 20.30 -15.73
C PRO A 3 -41.79 19.86 -15.65
N LEU A 4 -40.89 20.75 -16.06
CA LEU A 4 -39.45 20.66 -15.83
C LEU A 4 -39.18 20.95 -14.35
N THR A 5 -38.69 19.97 -13.61
CA THR A 5 -38.12 20.18 -12.28
C THR A 5 -36.64 20.54 -12.43
N LEU A 6 -36.30 21.80 -12.11
CA LEU A 6 -34.91 22.23 -11.92
C LEU A 6 -34.35 21.57 -10.66
N GLY A 7 -33.46 20.60 -10.84
CA GLY A 7 -32.65 20.03 -9.75
C GLY A 7 -31.50 20.97 -9.41
N VAL A 8 -31.50 21.49 -8.17
CA VAL A 8 -30.38 22.25 -7.60
C VAL A 8 -29.20 21.30 -7.37
N LEU A 9 -28.10 21.52 -8.07
CA LEU A 9 -26.85 20.80 -7.85
C LEU A 9 -26.08 21.48 -6.69
N ALA A 10 -26.20 20.92 -5.49
CA ALA A 10 -25.39 21.36 -4.35
C ALA A 10 -23.98 20.77 -4.47
N LEU A 11 -23.00 21.62 -4.80
CA LEU A 11 -21.58 21.28 -4.80
C LEU A 11 -21.05 21.30 -3.36
N GLN A 12 -21.06 20.15 -2.68
CA GLN A 12 -20.41 20.00 -1.38
C GLN A 12 -18.90 19.81 -1.62
N ALA A 13 -18.12 20.89 -1.49
CA ALA A 13 -16.67 20.82 -1.42
C ALA A 13 -16.25 20.44 0.01
N SER A 14 -16.08 19.14 0.29
CA SER A 14 -15.43 18.70 1.51
C SER A 14 -13.92 18.97 1.40
N GLY A 15 -13.49 20.15 1.84
CA GLY A 15 -12.08 20.45 2.05
C GLY A 15 -11.55 19.62 3.23
N VAL A 16 -10.81 18.55 2.94
CA VAL A 16 -9.95 17.91 3.95
C VAL A 16 -8.71 18.79 4.09
N LEU A 17 -8.67 19.61 5.13
CA LEU A 17 -7.45 20.30 5.54
C LEU A 17 -6.48 19.24 6.09
N ALA A 18 -5.56 18.79 5.24
CA ALA A 18 -4.39 18.05 5.71
C ALA A 18 -3.49 19.04 6.47
N GLY A 19 -3.60 19.06 7.79
CA GLY A 19 -2.66 19.77 8.66
C GLY A 19 -1.25 19.18 8.51
N PRO A 20 -0.18 19.96 8.71
CA PRO A 20 1.18 19.46 8.65
C PRO A 20 1.36 18.35 9.70
N VAL A 21 1.78 17.16 9.25
CA VAL A 21 2.21 16.08 10.13
C VAL A 21 3.44 16.59 10.88
N SER A 22 3.32 16.79 12.20
CA SER A 22 4.46 17.06 13.07
C SER A 22 5.49 15.96 12.86
N ARG A 23 6.68 16.34 12.38
CA ARG A 23 7.84 15.46 12.31
C ARG A 23 8.14 15.00 13.73
N SER A 24 7.80 13.76 14.04
CA SER A 24 8.15 13.13 15.31
C SER A 24 9.66 13.20 15.47
N THR A 25 10.12 14.00 16.43
CA THR A 25 11.50 14.01 16.93
C THR A 25 11.72 12.80 17.84
N GLU A 26 11.16 11.65 17.49
CA GLU A 26 11.49 10.40 18.16
C GLU A 26 12.85 9.97 17.64
N ALA A 27 13.80 9.81 18.56
CA ALA A 27 15.09 9.22 18.24
C ALA A 27 14.85 7.88 17.53
N ALA A 28 15.60 7.62 16.46
CA ALA A 28 15.51 6.35 15.75
C ALA A 28 15.72 5.21 16.75
N LEU A 29 14.84 4.20 16.71
CA LEU A 29 14.96 3.00 17.54
C LEU A 29 16.36 2.43 17.40
N SER A 30 17.01 2.14 18.52
CA SER A 30 18.29 1.46 18.57
C SER A 30 18.07 -0.02 18.30
N PRO A 31 18.57 -0.58 17.17
CA PRO A 31 18.30 -1.97 16.83
C PRO A 31 18.96 -3.00 17.78
N ASN A 32 19.76 -2.51 18.74
CA ASN A 32 20.40 -3.33 19.77
C ASN A 32 19.75 -3.18 21.16
N ASN A 33 18.70 -2.35 21.31
CA ASN A 33 17.98 -2.20 22.57
C ASN A 33 16.79 -3.18 22.62
N PRO A 34 16.83 -4.25 23.43
CA PRO A 34 15.77 -5.25 23.47
C PRO A 34 14.42 -4.67 23.97
N GLU A 35 14.44 -3.64 24.81
CA GLU A 35 13.22 -3.01 25.31
C GLU A 35 12.49 -2.23 24.20
N GLU A 36 13.24 -1.50 23.37
CA GLU A 36 12.68 -0.78 22.22
C GLU A 36 12.15 -1.74 21.14
N LEU A 37 12.86 -2.83 20.89
CA LEU A 37 12.38 -3.89 19.98
C LEU A 37 11.10 -4.54 20.50
N GLN A 38 10.99 -4.76 21.81
CA GLN A 38 9.77 -5.30 22.42
C GLN A 38 8.59 -4.33 22.27
N LYS A 39 8.80 -3.05 22.55
CA LYS A 39 7.76 -2.01 22.34
C LYS A 39 7.28 -1.97 20.89
N LEU A 40 8.19 -2.07 19.92
CA LEU A 40 7.83 -2.14 18.51
C LEU A 40 7.00 -3.40 18.18
N ALA A 41 7.37 -4.55 18.73
CA ALA A 41 6.63 -5.79 18.55
C ALA A 41 5.23 -5.72 19.18
N ASP A 42 5.09 -5.08 20.34
CA ASP A 42 3.80 -4.86 21.01
C ASP A 42 2.88 -3.97 20.18
N LEU A 43 3.42 -2.88 19.64
CA LEU A 43 2.69 -1.98 18.75
C LEU A 43 2.24 -2.69 17.46
N ALA A 44 3.12 -3.48 16.84
CA ALA A 44 2.79 -4.24 15.64
C ALA A 44 1.68 -5.28 15.89
N ARG A 45 1.70 -5.95 17.06
CA ARG A 45 0.64 -6.87 17.48
C ARG A 45 -0.70 -6.17 17.67
N SER A 46 -0.70 -5.04 18.39
CA SER A 46 -1.91 -4.23 18.59
C SER A 46 -2.53 -3.78 17.26
N ALA A 47 -1.71 -3.28 16.33
CA ALA A 47 -2.18 -2.88 15.00
C ALA A 47 -2.76 -4.05 14.18
N PHE A 48 -2.18 -5.25 14.31
CA PHE A 48 -2.70 -6.45 13.67
C PHE A 48 -4.06 -6.87 14.24
N ASP A 49 -4.20 -6.87 15.57
CA ASP A 49 -5.44 -7.24 16.25
C ASP A 49 -6.58 -6.26 15.93
N GLU A 50 -6.28 -4.96 15.84
CA GLU A 50 -7.22 -3.94 15.40
C GLU A 50 -7.62 -4.13 13.92
N THR A 51 -6.66 -4.42 13.03
CA THR A 51 -6.98 -4.71 11.62
C THR A 51 -7.88 -5.94 11.51
N LYS A 52 -7.64 -6.96 12.34
CA LYS A 52 -8.44 -8.18 12.37
C LYS A 52 -9.84 -7.94 12.92
N SER A 53 -9.98 -7.15 13.99
CA SER A 53 -11.28 -6.83 14.58
C SER A 53 -12.19 -6.14 13.56
N GLN A 54 -11.64 -5.21 12.77
CA GLN A 54 -12.33 -4.53 11.67
C GLN A 54 -12.72 -5.48 10.54
N ALA A 55 -11.89 -6.48 10.23
CA ALA A 55 -12.14 -7.44 9.15
C ALA A 55 -13.12 -8.57 9.54
N VAL A 56 -13.36 -8.80 10.83
CA VAL A 56 -14.26 -9.82 11.38
C VAL A 56 -15.61 -9.23 11.81
N GLY A 57 -15.66 -7.95 12.19
CA GLY A 57 -16.71 -7.34 13.02
C GLY A 57 -17.89 -6.63 12.34
N GLY A 58 -18.07 -6.65 11.02
CA GLY A 58 -19.36 -6.23 10.43
C GLY A 58 -19.32 -5.12 9.37
N GLY A 59 -18.52 -5.31 8.34
CA GLY A 59 -18.66 -4.62 7.07
C GLY A 59 -17.55 -5.08 6.15
N GLU A 60 -17.89 -5.58 4.96
CA GLU A 60 -16.90 -5.70 3.91
C GLU A 60 -16.21 -4.34 3.79
N VAL A 61 -14.89 -4.28 3.98
CA VAL A 61 -14.16 -3.03 3.71
C VAL A 61 -14.21 -2.85 2.20
N GLN A 62 -15.24 -2.14 1.74
CA GLN A 62 -15.53 -1.87 0.34
C GLN A 62 -14.62 -0.75 -0.13
N LYS A 63 -13.47 -1.13 -0.69
CA LYS A 63 -12.55 -0.19 -1.31
C LYS A 63 -12.39 -0.57 -2.77
N ARG A 64 -12.73 0.37 -3.67
CA ARG A 64 -12.60 0.21 -5.13
C ARG A 64 -13.40 -0.97 -5.73
N GLY A 65 -14.60 -1.22 -5.20
CA GLY A 65 -15.54 -2.22 -5.75
C GLY A 65 -15.21 -3.68 -5.42
N SER A 66 -14.31 -3.92 -4.47
CA SER A 66 -14.00 -5.25 -3.93
C SER A 66 -14.17 -5.29 -2.43
N SER A 67 -14.69 -6.41 -1.92
CA SER A 67 -14.77 -6.65 -0.49
C SER A 67 -13.47 -7.18 0.09
N CYS A 68 -13.06 -6.61 1.22
CA CYS A 68 -12.05 -7.19 2.09
C CYS A 68 -12.72 -7.70 3.37
N ALA A 69 -12.49 -8.96 3.68
CA ALA A 69 -13.01 -9.67 4.84
C ALA A 69 -11.93 -10.62 5.37
N TRP A 70 -12.10 -11.10 6.60
CA TRP A 70 -11.08 -11.94 7.23
C TRP A 70 -10.66 -13.18 6.41
N HIS A 71 -11.57 -13.77 5.63
CA HIS A 71 -11.27 -14.96 4.82
C HIS A 71 -10.41 -14.66 3.56
N ASN A 72 -10.32 -13.41 3.11
CA ASN A 72 -9.59 -13.03 1.90
C ASN A 72 -8.43 -12.04 2.14
N VAL A 73 -8.23 -11.62 3.39
CA VAL A 73 -7.10 -10.78 3.79
C VAL A 73 -5.77 -11.49 3.54
N ARG A 74 -4.78 -10.76 3.03
CA ARG A 74 -3.42 -11.26 2.83
C ARG A 74 -2.52 -10.76 3.95
N VAL A 75 -1.80 -11.66 4.60
CA VAL A 75 -0.82 -11.31 5.65
C VAL A 75 0.57 -11.16 5.04
N ARG A 76 1.21 -10.01 5.26
CA ARG A 76 2.63 -9.80 4.91
C ARG A 76 3.49 -10.24 6.09
N LYS A 77 4.57 -10.97 5.80
CA LYS A 77 5.48 -11.52 6.80
C LYS A 77 6.86 -10.89 6.66
N GLU A 78 7.55 -10.79 7.79
CA GLU A 78 8.96 -10.39 7.82
C GLU A 78 9.81 -11.46 7.11
N TRP A 79 10.84 -11.05 6.37
CA TRP A 79 11.62 -11.93 5.48
C TRP A 79 12.32 -13.09 6.23
N GLY A 80 12.90 -12.80 7.38
CA GLY A 80 13.49 -13.76 8.32
C GLY A 80 12.51 -14.85 8.79
N THR A 81 11.22 -14.52 8.92
CA THR A 81 10.18 -15.50 9.30
C THR A 81 9.75 -16.44 8.16
N LEU A 82 10.13 -16.15 6.91
CA LEU A 82 9.79 -17.01 5.78
C LEU A 82 10.62 -18.29 5.79
N SER A 83 9.98 -19.42 5.48
CA SER A 83 10.68 -20.67 5.21
C SER A 83 11.55 -20.55 3.96
N ARG A 84 12.52 -21.47 3.80
CA ARG A 84 13.37 -21.51 2.60
C ARG A 84 12.54 -21.62 1.32
N LEU A 85 11.47 -22.42 1.31
CA LEU A 85 10.62 -22.59 0.13
C LEU A 85 9.86 -21.30 -0.19
N GLU A 86 9.29 -20.64 0.81
CA GLU A 86 8.59 -19.36 0.60
C GLU A 86 9.51 -18.27 0.05
N ARG A 87 10.75 -18.18 0.55
CA ARG A 87 11.75 -17.25 0.00
C ARG A 87 12.08 -17.56 -1.46
N LEU A 88 12.27 -18.84 -1.80
CA LEU A 88 12.55 -19.26 -3.17
C LEU A 88 11.36 -18.98 -4.10
N ASP A 89 10.13 -19.19 -3.64
CA ASP A 89 8.93 -18.89 -4.41
C ASP A 89 8.80 -17.38 -4.68
N TYR A 90 9.07 -16.54 -3.67
CA TYR A 90 9.12 -15.08 -3.85
C TYR A 90 10.20 -14.68 -4.87
N ILE A 91 11.43 -15.19 -4.73
CA ILE A 91 12.54 -14.92 -5.65
C ILE A 91 12.19 -15.35 -7.07
N LYS A 92 11.57 -16.52 -7.24
CA LYS A 92 11.10 -17.02 -8.54
C LYS A 92 10.06 -16.09 -9.15
N ALA A 93 9.13 -15.56 -8.35
CA ALA A 93 8.14 -14.59 -8.80
C ALA A 93 8.80 -13.28 -9.29
N VAL A 94 9.79 -12.74 -8.56
CA VAL A 94 10.53 -11.54 -8.97
C VAL A 94 11.30 -11.78 -10.26
N LYS A 95 12.00 -12.92 -10.38
CA LYS A 95 12.69 -13.30 -11.63
C LYS A 95 11.74 -13.44 -12.82
N CYS A 96 10.53 -13.94 -12.60
CA CYS A 96 9.49 -13.97 -13.63
C CYS A 96 9.13 -12.55 -14.10
N LEU A 97 8.98 -11.57 -13.20
CA LEU A 97 8.74 -10.18 -13.60
C LEU A 97 9.91 -9.61 -14.40
N GLN A 98 11.15 -9.96 -14.05
CA GLN A 98 12.34 -9.54 -14.79
C GLN A 98 12.46 -10.20 -16.17
N SER A 99 11.84 -11.36 -16.39
CA SER A 99 11.90 -12.07 -17.69
C SER A 99 10.73 -11.74 -18.63
N ARG A 100 9.63 -11.19 -18.12
CA ARG A 100 8.46 -10.85 -18.93
C ARG A 100 8.68 -9.50 -19.63
N PRO A 101 8.24 -9.32 -20.89
CA PRO A 101 8.46 -8.06 -21.61
C PRO A 101 7.74 -6.88 -20.94
N ALA A 102 8.35 -5.70 -21.01
CA ALA A 102 7.76 -4.45 -20.54
C ALA A 102 6.40 -4.16 -21.20
N ARG A 103 5.51 -3.49 -20.47
CA ARG A 103 4.21 -3.00 -20.96
C ARG A 103 4.19 -1.51 -21.21
N THR A 104 5.09 -0.76 -20.57
CA THR A 104 5.23 0.68 -20.79
C THR A 104 5.60 0.93 -22.24
N PRO A 105 4.91 1.83 -22.97
CA PRO A 105 5.26 2.14 -24.34
C PRO A 105 6.71 2.63 -24.44
N SER A 106 7.43 2.20 -25.49
CA SER A 106 8.83 2.60 -25.68
C SER A 106 9.00 4.10 -25.91
N SER A 107 7.94 4.83 -26.30
CA SER A 107 7.95 6.30 -26.37
C SER A 107 8.08 6.96 -24.99
N GLU A 108 7.55 6.33 -23.95
CA GLU A 108 7.56 6.84 -22.57
C GLU A 108 8.81 6.40 -21.81
N ALA A 109 9.22 5.15 -22.00
CA ALA A 109 10.40 4.57 -21.33
C ALA A 109 11.21 3.71 -22.30
N PRO A 110 12.05 4.31 -23.17
CA PRO A 110 12.84 3.58 -24.17
C PRO A 110 13.79 2.53 -23.56
N GLY A 111 14.19 2.73 -22.31
CA GLY A 111 15.08 1.83 -21.55
C GLY A 111 14.38 0.67 -20.84
N ALA A 112 13.04 0.65 -20.75
CA ALA A 112 12.33 -0.45 -20.12
C ALA A 112 12.41 -1.71 -21.00
N ARG A 113 12.79 -2.84 -20.40
CA ARG A 113 12.91 -4.13 -21.10
C ARG A 113 12.01 -5.20 -20.49
N SER A 114 11.77 -5.12 -19.20
CA SER A 114 11.01 -6.11 -18.43
C SER A 114 9.78 -5.52 -17.74
N ARG A 115 8.86 -6.40 -17.29
CA ARG A 115 7.76 -6.01 -16.40
C ARG A 115 8.25 -5.44 -15.09
N PHE A 116 9.43 -5.85 -14.62
CA PHE A 116 10.07 -5.25 -13.46
C PHE A 116 10.46 -3.79 -13.73
N ASP A 117 10.99 -3.51 -14.92
CA ASP A 117 11.35 -2.14 -15.33
C ASP A 117 10.14 -1.22 -15.44
N ASP A 118 8.94 -1.74 -15.73
CA ASP A 118 7.71 -0.92 -15.70
C ASP A 118 7.48 -0.29 -14.31
N PHE A 119 7.72 -1.05 -13.22
CA PHE A 119 7.60 -0.54 -11.85
C PHE A 119 8.71 0.48 -11.53
N VAL A 120 9.91 0.26 -12.04
CA VAL A 120 11.03 1.20 -11.88
C VAL A 120 10.74 2.49 -12.63
N ALA A 121 10.28 2.40 -13.88
CA ALA A 121 9.96 3.54 -14.73
C ALA A 121 8.86 4.42 -14.10
N THR A 122 7.77 3.82 -13.61
CA THR A 122 6.72 4.61 -12.96
C THR A 122 7.18 5.24 -11.65
N HIS A 123 8.05 4.56 -10.87
CA HIS A 123 8.59 5.14 -9.65
C HIS A 123 9.48 6.35 -9.98
N ILE A 124 10.37 6.24 -10.97
CA ILE A 124 11.19 7.37 -11.46
C ILE A 124 10.30 8.52 -11.91
N ASN A 125 9.29 8.23 -12.74
CA ASN A 125 8.43 9.26 -13.32
C ASN A 125 7.59 10.01 -12.27
N GLN A 126 7.17 9.33 -11.20
CA GLN A 126 6.30 9.90 -10.16
C GLN A 126 7.06 10.33 -8.89
N THR A 127 8.38 10.19 -8.83
CA THR A 127 9.19 10.46 -7.62
C THR A 127 8.84 11.79 -6.95
N PHE A 128 8.63 12.86 -7.72
CA PHE A 128 8.39 14.22 -7.21
C PHE A 128 7.00 14.43 -6.60
N THR A 129 6.05 13.52 -6.82
CA THR A 129 4.66 13.66 -6.37
C THR A 129 4.22 12.51 -5.46
N VAL A 130 5.13 11.63 -5.05
CA VAL A 130 4.81 10.50 -4.15
C VAL A 130 5.68 10.44 -2.90
N HIS A 131 6.73 11.26 -2.82
CA HIS A 131 7.54 11.43 -1.62
C HIS A 131 7.25 12.80 -1.00
N TYR A 132 6.98 12.84 0.31
CA TYR A 132 6.64 14.05 1.07
C TYR A 132 5.37 14.77 0.60
N THR A 133 4.38 14.00 0.10
CA THR A 133 3.06 14.47 -0.32
C THR A 133 1.97 14.09 0.66
#